data_AF-A0A3D5DI02-F1
#
_entry.id   AF-A0A3D5DI02-F1
#
_cell.length_a   1.000
_cell.length_b   1.000
_cell.length_c   1.000
_cell.angle_alpha   90.00
_cell.angle_beta   90.00
_cell.angle_gamma   90.00
#
_symmetry.space_group_name_H-M   'P 1'
#
loop_
_entity.id
_entity.type
_entity.pdbx_description
1 polymer ?
#
loop_
_entity_poly.entity_id
_entity_poly.type
_entity_poly.pdbx_seq_one_letter_code
_entity_poly.pdbx_strand_id
1 'polypeptide(L)'
;MFETLPALPPDPILGLMVAFRDDPNRNKVDLGVGVYRNDDGKTPILDSVLSAQIRHNDAETTKSYIGPPGEPGFNDSIQTLLFGDQHV
;
A
#
# COMPACT_ATOMS: atom_id res chain seq x y z
N MET A 1 -34.15 11.59 -1.42
CA MET A 1 -33.29 10.97 -0.37
C MET A 1 -31.86 11.51 -0.40
N PHE A 2 -31.23 11.71 -1.57
CA PHE A 2 -29.88 12.25 -1.68
C PHE A 2 -29.83 13.69 -2.25
N GLU A 3 -30.96 14.37 -2.44
CA GLU A 3 -31.00 15.70 -3.10
C GLU A 3 -30.27 16.78 -2.29
N THR A 4 -30.07 16.56 -0.99
CA THR A 4 -29.41 17.50 -0.08
C THR A 4 -28.05 17.01 0.41
N LEU A 5 -27.54 15.88 -0.10
CA LEU A 5 -26.25 15.36 0.33
C LEU A 5 -25.13 16.21 -0.29
N PRO A 6 -24.39 17.01 0.50
CA PRO A 6 -23.34 17.85 -0.04
C PRO A 6 -22.18 16.97 -0.54
N ALA A 7 -21.61 17.34 -1.69
CA ALA A 7 -20.38 16.71 -2.16
C ALA A 7 -19.24 17.07 -1.21
N LEU A 8 -18.46 16.06 -0.82
CA LEU A 8 -17.21 16.28 -0.11
C LEU A 8 -16.17 16.87 -1.08
N PRO A 9 -15.26 17.74 -0.60
CA PRO A 9 -14.18 18.24 -1.42
C PRO A 9 -13.33 17.09 -1.96
N PRO A 10 -12.85 17.16 -3.22
CA PRO A 10 -11.97 16.14 -3.77
C PRO A 10 -10.63 16.14 -3.04
N ASP A 11 -10.00 14.97 -2.97
CA ASP A 11 -8.66 14.83 -2.41
C ASP A 11 -7.63 15.62 -3.26
N PRO A 12 -6.85 16.53 -2.65
CA PRO A 12 -5.92 17.38 -3.38
C PRO A 12 -4.76 16.59 -4.03
N ILE A 13 -4.33 15.46 -3.44
CA ILE A 13 -3.30 14.59 -4.00
C ILE A 13 -3.81 13.95 -5.30
N LEU A 14 -5.08 13.51 -5.33
CA LEU A 14 -5.69 12.99 -6.55
C LEU A 14 -5.79 14.06 -7.64
N GLY A 15 -6.11 15.29 -7.27
CA GLY A 15 -6.10 16.44 -8.18
C GLY A 15 -4.72 16.67 -8.80
N LEU A 16 -3.66 16.59 -7.99
CA LEU A 16 -2.28 16.72 -8.46
C LEU A 16 -1.87 15.59 -9.42
N MET A 17 -2.30 14.35 -9.16
CA MET A 17 -2.05 13.23 -10.07
C MET A 17 -2.70 13.44 -11.45
N VAL A 18 -3.93 13.98 -11.49
CA VAL A 18 -4.62 14.32 -12.73
C VAL A 18 -3.88 15.43 -13.48
N ALA A 19 -3.55 16.53 -12.79
CA ALA A 19 -2.79 17.63 -13.38
C ALA A 19 -1.42 17.17 -13.91
N PHE A 20 -0.70 16.35 -13.15
CA PHE A 20 0.56 15.77 -13.58
C PHE A 20 0.38 14.90 -14.83
N ARG A 21 -0.64 14.04 -14.89
CA ARG A 21 -0.91 13.19 -16.06
C ARG A 21 -1.20 14.03 -17.30
N ASP A 22 -2.01 15.07 -17.16
CA ASP A 22 -2.52 15.89 -18.27
C ASP A 22 -1.49 16.93 -18.76
N ASP A 23 -0.41 17.20 -18.01
CA ASP A 23 0.69 18.07 -18.43
C ASP A 23 1.45 17.47 -19.63
N PRO A 24 1.52 18.15 -20.80
CA PRO A 24 2.20 17.64 -21.99
C PRO A 24 3.74 17.74 -21.92
N ASN A 25 4.31 18.38 -20.90
CA ASN A 25 5.75 18.55 -20.76
C ASN A 25 6.45 17.20 -20.62
N ARG A 26 7.36 16.87 -21.54
CA ARG A 26 8.13 15.62 -21.51
C ARG A 26 9.14 15.53 -20.37
N ASN A 27 9.48 16.65 -19.75
CA ASN A 27 10.44 16.74 -18.64
C ASN A 27 9.75 16.95 -17.28
N LYS A 28 8.44 16.71 -17.18
CA LYS A 28 7.71 16.83 -15.91
C LYS A 28 8.20 15.81 -14.89
N VAL A 29 8.20 16.19 -13.61
CA VAL A 29 8.62 15.34 -12.48
C VAL A 29 7.47 15.22 -11.49
N ASP A 30 7.15 14.00 -11.08
CA ASP A 30 6.13 13.71 -10.08
C ASP A 30 6.77 13.56 -8.71
N LEU A 31 6.55 14.56 -7.85
CA LEU A 31 6.93 14.56 -6.43
C LEU A 31 5.70 14.62 -5.52
N GLY A 32 4.51 14.32 -6.06
CA GLY A 32 3.24 14.46 -5.35
C GLY A 32 2.92 13.26 -4.46
N VAL A 33 2.93 12.06 -5.06
CA VAL A 33 2.56 10.83 -4.34
C VAL A 33 3.76 10.29 -3.57
N GLY A 34 3.62 10.16 -2.25
CA GLY A 34 4.64 9.63 -1.35
C GLY A 34 4.84 8.11 -1.44
N VAL A 35 5.23 7.61 -2.60
CA VAL A 35 5.57 6.19 -2.82
C VAL A 35 7.04 6.05 -3.21
N TYR A 36 7.68 4.99 -2.72
CA TYR A 36 9.03 4.66 -3.14
C TYR A 36 9.04 4.33 -4.64
N ARG A 37 9.95 4.96 -5.37
CA ARG A 37 10.25 4.64 -6.76
C ARG A 37 11.73 4.30 -6.89
N ASN A 38 12.04 3.31 -7.71
CA ASN A 38 13.41 2.99 -8.07
C ASN A 38 13.99 4.00 -9.07
N ASP A 39 15.23 3.77 -9.52
CA ASP A 39 15.94 4.64 -10.46
C ASP A 39 15.24 4.77 -11.83
N ASP A 40 14.41 3.80 -12.21
CA ASP A 40 13.57 3.86 -13.43
C ASP A 40 12.26 4.64 -13.24
N GLY A 41 12.03 5.21 -12.05
CA GLY A 41 10.79 5.90 -11.71
C GLY A 41 9.58 4.98 -11.50
N LYS A 42 9.79 3.67 -11.33
CA LYS A 42 8.75 2.66 -11.10
C LYS A 42 8.61 2.34 -9.62
N THR A 43 7.41 1.97 -9.18
CA THR A 43 7.17 1.40 -7.84
C THR A 43 7.50 -0.10 -7.87
N PRO A 44 8.61 -0.56 -7.26
CA PRO A 44 9.00 -1.96 -7.36
C PRO A 44 8.25 -2.85 -6.36
N ILE A 45 8.13 -4.14 -6.72
CA ILE A 45 7.79 -5.20 -5.77
C ILE A 45 9.11 -5.76 -5.26
N LEU A 46 9.27 -5.87 -3.93
CA LEU A 46 10.46 -6.48 -3.34
C LEU A 46 10.48 -7.99 -3.61
N ASP A 47 11.66 -8.56 -3.90
CA ASP A 47 11.80 -10.00 -4.17
C ASP A 47 11.32 -10.88 -3.01
N SER A 48 11.50 -10.41 -1.77
CA SER A 48 10.99 -11.07 -0.56
C SER A 48 9.47 -11.14 -0.54
N VAL A 49 8.80 -10.06 -0.95
CA VAL A 49 7.33 -9.97 -1.03
C VAL A 49 6.80 -10.87 -2.14
N LEU A 50 7.42 -10.83 -3.33
CA LEU A 50 7.05 -11.70 -4.45
C LEU A 50 7.18 -13.18 -4.08
N SER A 51 8.29 -13.55 -3.44
CA SER A 51 8.52 -14.92 -2.98
C SER A 51 7.51 -15.37 -1.92
N ALA A 52 7.16 -14.49 -0.97
CA ALA A 52 6.15 -14.78 0.04
C ALA A 52 4.76 -14.97 -0.58
N GLN A 53 4.40 -14.16 -1.57
CA GLN A 53 3.11 -14.27 -2.26
C GLN A 53 2.95 -15.60 -2.98
N ILE A 54 3.98 -16.07 -3.70
CA ILE A 54 3.96 -17.38 -4.37
C ILE A 54 3.73 -18.49 -3.35
N ARG A 55 4.55 -18.53 -2.29
CA ARG A 55 4.45 -19.56 -1.23
C ARG A 55 3.09 -19.54 -0.53
N HIS A 56 2.56 -18.35 -0.26
CA HIS A 56 1.26 -18.20 0.38
C HIS A 56 0.13 -18.73 -0.50
N ASN A 57 0.11 -18.33 -1.77
CA ASN A 57 -0.92 -18.76 -2.71
C ASN A 57 -0.89 -20.29 -2.96
N ASP A 58 0.29 -20.90 -2.97
CA ASP A 58 0.43 -22.35 -3.14
C ASP A 58 -0.06 -23.16 -1.92
N ALA A 59 0.04 -22.58 -0.71
CA ALA A 59 -0.29 -23.26 0.54
C ALA A 59 -1.71 -22.96 1.08
N GLU A 60 -2.30 -21.85 0.65
CA GLU A 60 -3.58 -21.38 1.18
C GLU A 60 -4.76 -22.23 0.69
N THR A 61 -5.64 -22.62 1.63
CA THR A 61 -6.78 -23.49 1.35
C THR A 61 -8.14 -22.79 1.50
N THR A 62 -8.17 -21.60 2.08
CA THR A 62 -9.41 -20.83 2.32
C THR A 62 -9.15 -19.32 2.45
N LYS A 63 -10.20 -18.54 2.24
CA LYS A 63 -10.27 -17.09 2.52
C LYS A 63 -11.28 -16.77 3.62
N SER A 64 -11.60 -17.75 4.48
CA SER A 64 -12.54 -17.58 5.60
C SER A 64 -12.06 -16.54 6.61
N TYR A 65 -13.00 -16.03 7.42
CA TYR A 65 -12.67 -15.11 8.50
C TYR A 65 -11.65 -15.69 9.48
N ILE A 66 -10.71 -14.82 9.87
CA ILE A 66 -9.83 -15.04 11.02
C ILE A 66 -10.39 -14.31 12.25
N GLY A 67 -9.83 -14.60 13.43
CA GLY A 67 -10.24 -13.96 14.68
C GLY A 67 -10.02 -12.43 14.67
N PRO A 68 -10.77 -11.67 15.50
CA PRO A 68 -10.64 -10.21 15.57
C PRO A 68 -9.21 -9.67 15.76
N PRO A 69 -8.29 -10.34 16.50
CA PRO A 69 -6.91 -9.87 16.63
C PRO A 69 -6.06 -9.99 15.37
N GLY A 70 -6.53 -10.64 14.31
CA GLY A 70 -5.75 -10.93 13.11
C GLY A 70 -4.98 -12.25 13.19
N GLU A 71 -3.93 -12.38 12.40
CA GLU A 71 -3.10 -13.61 12.31
C GLU A 71 -2.01 -13.57 13.40
N PRO A 72 -1.93 -14.57 14.30
CA PRO A 72 -0.97 -14.56 15.41
C PRO A 72 0.49 -14.42 14.97
N GLY A 73 0.92 -15.12 13.92
CA GLY A 73 2.29 -15.05 13.42
C GLY A 73 2.69 -13.66 12.92
N PHE A 74 1.77 -12.94 12.27
CA PHE A 74 1.94 -11.54 11.87
C PHE A 74 2.11 -10.65 13.09
N ASN A 75 1.28 -10.81 14.10
CA ASN A 75 1.33 -10.00 15.33
C ASN A 75 2.69 -10.17 16.04
N ASP A 76 3.12 -11.42 16.24
CA ASP A 76 4.41 -11.74 16.87
C ASP A 76 5.59 -11.19 16.05
N SER A 77 5.53 -11.34 14.71
CA SER A 77 6.58 -10.87 13.81
C SER A 77 6.69 -9.34 13.81
N ILE A 78 5.55 -8.63 13.81
CA ILE A 78 5.55 -7.16 13.86
C ILE A 78 6.00 -6.65 15.22
N GLN A 79 5.61 -7.28 16.32
CA GLN A 79 6.11 -6.95 17.66
C GLN A 79 7.64 -7.08 17.70
N THR A 80 8.16 -8.20 17.20
CA THR A 80 9.60 -8.46 17.12
C THR A 80 10.31 -7.42 16.24
N LEU A 81 9.76 -7.08 15.08
CA LEU A 81 10.32 -6.06 14.18
C LEU A 81 10.39 -4.68 14.83
N LEU A 82 9.37 -4.29 15.60
CA LEU A 82 9.27 -2.97 16.20
C LEU A 82 10.09 -2.82 17.48
N PHE A 83 10.12 -3.87 18.32
CA PHE A 83 10.71 -3.77 19.65
C PHE A 83 12.01 -4.58 19.82
N GLY A 84 12.31 -5.49 18.90
CA GLY A 84 13.45 -6.40 18.94
C GLY A 84 13.21 -7.64 19.82
N ASP A 85 14.01 -8.69 19.56
CA ASP A 85 13.88 -10.02 20.19
C ASP A 85 14.00 -10.04 21.72
N GLN A 86 14.52 -8.97 22.32
CA GLN A 86 14.77 -8.87 23.75
C GLN A 86 13.70 -8.05 24.48
N HIS A 87 12.67 -7.57 23.78
CA HIS A 87 11.58 -6.84 24.39
C HIS A 87 10.54 -7.81 24.95
N VAL A 88 10.44 -7.84 26.28
CA VAL A 88 9.49 -8.66 27.06
C VAL A 88 8.31 -7.82 27.50
#